data_AF-A0AB37VAS2-F1
#
_entry.id   AF-A0AB37VAS2-F1
#
_cell.length_a   1.000
_cell.length_b   1.000
_cell.length_c   1.000
_cell.angle_alpha   90.00
_cell.angle_beta   90.00
_cell.angle_gamma   90.00
#
_symmetry.space_group_name_H-M   'P 1'
#
loop_
_entity.id
_entity.type
_entity.pdbx_description
1 polymer ?
#
loop_
_entity_poly.entity_id
_entity_poly.type
_entity_poly.pdbx_seq_one_letter_code
_entity_poly.pdbx_strand_id
1 'polypeptide(L)'
;MRTIHAAMLAGCLCCTLMPAFAKDAGWQWYNEKLKPRDEEKPAAPAAPPPQMDILEKLATLQAATKRSLYEAILYPSSENFVKYFRLQNYWTQQAGLFSMSAKKAMLENPELDYNLQHSYYNGTVKNQLAADYAEQRQAISTLAQHYGVMFFYRGREAIDG
;
A
#
# COMPACT_ATOMS: atom_id res chain seq x y z
N MET A 1 78.60 -27.70 -19.23
CA MET A 1 78.55 -28.95 -20.02
C MET A 1 77.53 -29.88 -19.37
N ARG A 2 76.59 -30.41 -20.16
CA ARG A 2 75.45 -31.31 -19.83
C ARG A 2 74.12 -30.67 -19.38
N THR A 3 73.27 -30.58 -20.40
CA THR A 3 71.82 -30.39 -20.54
C THR A 3 70.95 -31.34 -19.71
N ILE A 4 69.81 -30.89 -19.15
CA ILE A 4 68.54 -31.66 -19.08
C ILE A 4 67.30 -30.73 -19.15
N HIS A 5 66.59 -30.89 -20.27
CA HIS A 5 65.17 -30.75 -20.63
C HIS A 5 64.29 -29.55 -20.22
N ALA A 6 63.97 -28.76 -21.24
CA ALA A 6 62.65 -28.17 -21.44
C ALA A 6 61.61 -29.27 -21.70
N ALA A 7 60.49 -29.26 -20.97
CA ALA A 7 59.25 -29.91 -21.37
C ALA A 7 58.06 -29.06 -20.91
N MET A 8 57.21 -28.79 -21.89
CA MET A 8 55.92 -28.08 -21.89
C MET A 8 55.07 -28.27 -20.63
N LEU A 9 54.39 -27.20 -20.20
CA LEU A 9 52.94 -27.11 -20.44
C LEU A 9 52.45 -25.66 -20.28
N ALA A 10 52.27 -25.01 -21.44
CA ALA A 10 51.34 -23.92 -21.59
C ALA A 10 49.92 -24.45 -21.44
N GLY A 11 49.07 -23.75 -20.70
CA GLY A 11 47.67 -24.11 -20.51
C GLY A 11 46.89 -23.01 -19.81
N CYS A 12 47.08 -21.79 -20.28
CA CYS A 12 46.18 -20.67 -20.02
C CYS A 12 44.74 -21.04 -20.45
N LEU A 13 43.79 -20.46 -19.71
CA LEU A 13 42.47 -20.07 -20.19
C LEU A 13 41.59 -21.19 -20.80
N CYS A 14 40.78 -21.79 -19.94
CA CYS A 14 39.35 -21.99 -20.25
C CYS A 14 38.57 -22.23 -18.95
N CYS A 15 38.44 -21.18 -18.11
CA CYS A 15 37.19 -21.04 -17.36
C CYS A 15 36.13 -20.64 -18.38
N THR A 16 35.57 -21.64 -19.05
CA THR A 16 34.41 -21.48 -19.90
C THR A 16 33.29 -20.94 -19.02
N LEU A 17 32.98 -19.67 -19.25
CA LEU A 17 31.72 -19.02 -18.92
C LEU A 17 30.58 -19.92 -19.40
N MET A 18 30.09 -20.81 -18.53
CA MET A 18 28.71 -21.28 -18.66
C MET A 18 27.83 -20.20 -18.04
N PRO A 19 26.89 -19.61 -18.79
CA PRO A 19 25.85 -18.81 -18.17
C PRO A 19 25.02 -19.77 -17.33
N ALA A 20 25.20 -19.72 -16.01
CA ALA A 20 24.28 -20.33 -15.09
C ALA A 20 22.93 -19.63 -15.30
N PHE A 21 22.07 -20.23 -16.13
CA PHE A 21 20.65 -19.95 -16.12
C PHE A 21 20.18 -20.28 -14.70
N ALA A 22 20.05 -19.25 -13.87
CA ALA A 22 19.57 -19.36 -12.50
C ALA A 22 18.12 -19.86 -12.55
N LYS A 23 17.97 -21.18 -12.38
CA LYS A 23 16.68 -21.87 -12.30
C LYS A 23 16.26 -22.14 -10.85
N ASP A 24 16.98 -21.56 -9.90
CA ASP A 24 16.73 -21.72 -8.48
C ASP A 24 16.05 -20.45 -7.98
N ALA A 25 14.72 -20.48 -7.94
CA ALA A 25 13.97 -19.53 -7.12
C ALA A 25 14.48 -19.69 -5.67
N GLY A 26 14.96 -18.61 -5.07
CA GLY A 26 15.45 -18.64 -3.69
C GLY A 26 14.38 -19.10 -2.69
N TRP A 27 14.74 -19.21 -1.41
CA TRP A 27 13.89 -19.76 -0.35
C TRP A 27 12.73 -18.86 0.12
N GLN A 28 12.28 -17.90 -0.71
CA GLN A 28 11.26 -16.91 -0.35
C GLN A 28 10.20 -16.65 -1.43
N TRP A 29 10.05 -17.52 -2.41
CA TRP A 29 9.10 -17.29 -3.50
C TRP A 29 7.92 -18.26 -3.41
N TYR A 30 6.72 -17.73 -3.20
CA TYR A 30 5.47 -18.45 -3.45
C TYR A 30 5.27 -18.53 -4.97
N ASN A 31 5.90 -19.51 -5.60
CA ASN A 31 5.59 -19.91 -6.97
C ASN A 31 4.30 -20.75 -6.99
N GLU A 32 3.22 -20.18 -6.45
CA GLU A 32 1.91 -20.77 -6.67
C GLU A 32 1.61 -20.63 -8.16
N LYS A 33 1.48 -21.78 -8.83
CA LYS A 33 0.96 -21.80 -10.19
C LYS A 33 -0.43 -21.20 -10.10
N LEU A 34 -0.60 -19.99 -10.63
CA LEU A 34 -1.90 -19.36 -10.79
C LEU A 34 -2.78 -20.40 -11.48
N LYS A 35 -3.75 -20.97 -10.74
CA LYS A 35 -4.79 -21.76 -11.40
C LYS A 35 -5.41 -20.84 -12.42
N PRO A 36 -5.62 -21.28 -13.68
CA PRO A 36 -6.44 -20.53 -14.60
C PRO A 36 -7.75 -20.25 -13.86
N ARG A 37 -8.05 -18.96 -13.68
CA ARG A 37 -9.32 -18.53 -13.12
C ARG A 37 -10.36 -19.14 -14.05
N ASP A 38 -11.11 -20.12 -13.56
CA ASP A 38 -12.30 -20.57 -14.27
C ASP A 38 -13.08 -19.31 -14.59
N GLU A 39 -13.27 -19.04 -15.88
CA GLU A 39 -14.12 -17.95 -16.33
C GLU A 39 -15.52 -18.27 -15.79
N GLU A 40 -15.83 -17.75 -14.61
CA GLU A 40 -17.20 -17.59 -14.17
C GLU A 40 -17.87 -16.79 -15.28
N LYS A 41 -18.61 -17.53 -16.12
CA LYS A 41 -19.49 -16.99 -17.14
C LYS A 41 -20.22 -15.81 -16.50
N PRO A 42 -20.10 -14.58 -17.03
CA PRO A 42 -20.80 -13.45 -16.47
C PRO A 42 -22.26 -13.84 -16.34
N ALA A 43 -22.75 -13.92 -15.10
CA ALA A 43 -24.16 -14.06 -14.86
C ALA A 43 -24.82 -12.91 -15.63
N ALA A 44 -25.79 -13.23 -16.49
CA ALA A 44 -26.51 -12.24 -17.25
C ALA A 44 -26.95 -11.11 -16.30
N PRO A 45 -26.80 -9.83 -16.66
CA PRO A 45 -27.16 -8.73 -15.79
C PRO A 45 -28.63 -8.91 -15.39
N ALA A 46 -28.85 -9.30 -14.14
CA ALA A 46 -30.17 -9.32 -13.56
C ALA A 46 -30.73 -7.91 -13.69
N ALA A 47 -31.96 -7.79 -14.19
CA ALA A 47 -32.64 -6.51 -14.29
C ALA A 47 -32.47 -5.76 -12.96
N PRO A 48 -32.08 -4.46 -12.99
CA PRO A 48 -31.86 -3.73 -11.76
C PRO A 48 -33.15 -3.83 -10.94
N PRO A 49 -33.09 -4.37 -9.71
CA PRO A 49 -34.26 -4.38 -8.84
C PRO A 49 -34.75 -2.93 -8.70
N PRO A 50 -36.06 -2.71 -8.50
CA PRO A 50 -36.59 -1.36 -8.31
C PRO A 50 -35.70 -0.64 -7.30
N GLN A 51 -35.09 0.45 -7.75
CA GLN A 51 -34.16 1.23 -6.96
C GLN A 51 -34.99 1.98 -5.92
N MET A 52 -35.26 1.32 -4.78
CA MET A 52 -35.62 2.04 -3.57
C MET A 52 -34.55 3.10 -3.32
N ASP A 53 -34.96 4.25 -2.80
CA ASP A 53 -34.00 5.27 -2.40
C ASP A 53 -32.98 4.68 -1.44
N ILE A 54 -31.72 5.08 -1.57
CA ILE A 54 -30.60 4.49 -0.83
C ILE A 54 -30.82 4.68 0.67
N LEU A 55 -31.35 5.85 1.07
CA LEU A 55 -31.63 6.15 2.48
C LEU A 55 -32.79 5.31 3.00
N GLU A 56 -33.83 5.09 2.20
CA GLU A 56 -34.95 4.23 2.56
C GLU A 56 -34.51 2.76 2.74
N LYS A 57 -33.68 2.26 1.82
CA LYS A 57 -33.09 0.92 1.93
C LYS A 57 -32.21 0.77 3.17
N LEU A 58 -31.39 1.77 3.48
CA LEU A 58 -30.56 1.77 4.68
C LEU A 58 -31.42 1.76 5.95
N ALA A 59 -32.42 2.64 6.02
CA ALA A 59 -33.31 2.76 7.16
C ALA A 59 -34.09 1.47 7.42
N THR A 60 -34.63 0.83 6.37
CA THR A 60 -35.35 -0.45 6.50
C THR A 60 -34.46 -1.57 7.02
N LEU A 61 -33.23 -1.72 6.52
CA LEU A 61 -32.27 -2.72 6.99
C LEU A 61 -31.81 -2.47 8.43
N GLN A 62 -31.55 -1.22 8.79
CA GLN A 62 -31.20 -0.83 10.16
C GLN A 62 -32.35 -1.12 11.13
N ALA A 63 -33.58 -0.76 10.77
CA ALA A 63 -34.77 -1.03 11.58
C ALA A 63 -34.98 -2.54 11.77
N ALA A 64 -34.85 -3.34 10.71
CA ALA A 64 -34.97 -4.79 10.77
C ALA A 64 -33.89 -5.41 11.68
N THR A 65 -32.64 -4.94 11.58
CA THR A 65 -31.54 -5.42 12.42
C THR A 65 -31.80 -5.09 13.88
N LYS A 66 -32.18 -3.85 14.19
CA LYS A 66 -32.52 -3.41 15.55
C LYS A 66 -33.69 -4.20 16.14
N ARG A 67 -34.73 -4.43 15.35
CA ARG A 67 -35.89 -5.26 15.76
C ARG A 67 -35.47 -6.69 16.07
N SER A 68 -34.71 -7.33 15.18
CA SER A 68 -34.25 -8.72 15.39
C SER A 68 -33.36 -8.86 16.62
N LEU A 69 -32.52 -7.86 16.89
CA LEU A 69 -31.70 -7.80 18.10
C LEU A 69 -32.58 -7.75 19.36
N TYR A 70 -33.57 -6.87 19.37
CA TYR A 70 -34.47 -6.76 20.52
C TYR A 70 -35.36 -7.98 20.70
N GLU A 71 -35.85 -8.60 19.63
CA GLU A 71 -36.56 -9.88 19.70
C GLU A 71 -35.67 -10.98 20.29
N ALA A 72 -34.39 -11.05 19.91
CA ALA A 72 -33.46 -12.02 20.49
C ALA A 72 -33.15 -11.78 21.97
N ILE A 73 -33.09 -10.51 22.41
CA ILE A 73 -32.85 -10.14 23.81
C ILE A 73 -34.09 -10.39 24.68
N LEU A 74 -35.26 -9.94 24.23
CA LEU A 74 -36.50 -10.02 24.99
C LEU A 74 -37.09 -11.44 25.00
N TYR A 75 -36.91 -12.18 23.91
CA TYR A 75 -37.39 -13.55 23.76
C TYR A 75 -36.25 -14.48 23.33
N PRO A 76 -35.39 -14.91 24.27
CA PRO A 76 -34.22 -15.73 23.96
C PRO A 76 -34.62 -17.07 23.32
N SER A 77 -34.20 -17.28 22.07
CA SER A 77 -34.34 -18.54 21.34
C SER A 77 -33.27 -18.67 20.26
N SER A 78 -32.97 -19.90 19.86
CA SER A 78 -32.02 -20.18 18.77
C SER A 78 -32.48 -19.50 17.46
N GLU A 79 -33.77 -19.56 17.15
CA GLU A 79 -34.32 -18.95 15.93
C GLU A 79 -34.17 -17.43 15.92
N ASN A 80 -34.49 -16.76 17.03
CA ASN A 80 -34.39 -15.30 17.13
C ASN A 80 -32.93 -14.83 17.05
N PHE A 81 -32.01 -15.55 17.69
CA PHE A 81 -30.58 -15.28 17.56
C PHE A 81 -30.08 -15.47 16.13
N VAL A 82 -30.48 -16.55 15.44
CA VAL A 82 -30.11 -16.80 14.04
C VAL A 82 -30.63 -15.69 13.11
N LYS A 83 -31.87 -15.21 13.31
CA LYS A 83 -32.42 -14.09 12.54
C LYS A 83 -31.54 -12.84 12.65
N TYR A 84 -31.19 -12.45 13.88
CA TYR A 84 -30.27 -11.35 14.13
C TYR A 84 -28.88 -11.60 13.54
N PHE A 85 -28.30 -12.77 13.77
CA PHE A 85 -26.93 -13.08 13.36
C PHE A 85 -26.77 -13.08 11.83
N ARG A 86 -27.80 -13.47 11.07
CA ARG A 86 -27.80 -13.35 9.61
C ARG A 86 -27.72 -11.89 9.16
N LEU A 87 -28.48 -11.00 9.79
CA LEU A 87 -28.42 -9.56 9.51
C LEU A 87 -27.09 -8.95 9.94
N GLN A 88 -26.53 -9.40 11.06
CA GLN A 88 -25.19 -9.01 11.48
C GLN A 88 -24.13 -9.43 10.46
N ASN A 89 -24.18 -10.68 9.97
CA ASN A 89 -23.26 -11.18 8.95
C ASN A 89 -23.39 -10.42 7.63
N TYR A 90 -24.61 -10.02 7.24
CA TYR A 90 -24.81 -9.16 6.08
C TYR A 90 -24.03 -7.85 6.22
N TRP A 91 -24.11 -7.16 7.36
CA TRP A 91 -23.34 -5.93 7.60
C TRP A 91 -21.83 -6.17 7.59
N THR A 92 -21.37 -7.29 8.16
CA THR A 92 -19.95 -7.69 8.09
C THR A 92 -19.49 -7.86 6.65
N GLN A 93 -20.29 -8.51 5.80
CA GLN A 93 -19.98 -8.67 4.38
C GLN A 93 -19.98 -7.33 3.64
N GLN A 94 -20.96 -6.45 3.89
CA GLN A 94 -21.00 -5.11 3.30
C GLN A 94 -19.79 -4.27 3.71
N ALA A 95 -19.38 -4.32 4.98
CA ALA A 95 -18.17 -3.66 5.45
C ALA A 95 -16.90 -4.19 4.77
N GLY A 96 -16.84 -5.50 4.49
CA GLY A 96 -15.78 -6.12 3.72
C GLY A 96 -15.71 -5.58 2.29
N LEU A 97 -16.85 -5.55 1.58
CA LEU A 97 -16.94 -5.00 0.22
C LEU A 97 -16.55 -3.52 0.19
N PHE A 98 -17.05 -2.72 1.15
CA PHE A 98 -16.67 -1.33 1.30
C PHE A 98 -15.16 -1.16 1.47
N SER A 99 -14.55 -1.94 2.37
CA SER A 99 -13.10 -1.89 2.62
C SER A 99 -12.28 -2.21 1.37
N MET A 100 -12.71 -3.20 0.59
CA MET A 100 -12.04 -3.54 -0.69
C MET A 100 -12.19 -2.42 -1.72
N SER A 101 -13.38 -1.82 -1.82
CA SER A 101 -13.61 -0.69 -2.72
C SER A 101 -12.80 0.55 -2.32
N ALA A 102 -12.68 0.83 -1.02
CA ALA A 102 -11.87 1.93 -0.50
C ALA A 102 -10.39 1.72 -0.80
N LYS A 103 -9.85 0.51 -0.56
CA LYS A 103 -8.46 0.17 -0.92
C LYS A 103 -8.19 0.35 -2.40
N LYS A 104 -9.11 -0.10 -3.26
CA LYS A 104 -9.01 0.09 -4.71
C LYS A 104 -9.01 1.59 -5.06
N ALA A 105 -9.91 2.36 -4.46
CA ALA A 105 -9.98 3.80 -4.70
C ALA A 105 -8.69 4.53 -4.26
N MET A 106 -8.09 4.15 -3.13
CA MET A 106 -6.80 4.70 -2.69
C MET A 106 -5.65 4.35 -3.63
N LEU A 107 -5.70 3.19 -4.30
CA LEU A 107 -4.69 2.80 -5.30
C LEU A 107 -4.85 3.59 -6.60
N GLU A 108 -6.09 3.82 -7.03
CA GLU A 108 -6.40 4.58 -8.25
C GLU A 108 -6.21 6.10 -8.06
N ASN A 109 -6.37 6.60 -6.84
CA ASN A 109 -6.33 8.02 -6.49
C ASN A 109 -5.29 8.24 -5.38
N PRO A 110 -3.97 8.18 -5.69
CA PRO A 110 -2.92 8.33 -4.70
C PRO A 110 -2.97 9.68 -3.97
N GLU A 111 -3.55 10.73 -4.57
CA GLU A 111 -3.75 12.04 -3.96
C GLU A 111 -4.61 12.01 -2.68
N LEU A 112 -5.39 10.96 -2.46
CA LEU A 112 -6.12 10.75 -1.21
C LEU A 112 -5.19 10.36 -0.05
N ASP A 113 -3.97 9.92 -0.32
CA ASP A 113 -2.98 9.58 0.70
C ASP A 113 -2.24 10.85 1.19
N TYR A 114 -2.63 11.31 2.37
CA TYR A 114 -2.01 12.44 3.07
C TYR A 114 -0.49 12.29 3.26
N ASN A 115 0.00 11.06 3.41
CA ASN A 115 1.43 10.78 3.65
C ASN A 115 2.30 11.16 2.44
N LEU A 116 1.74 11.26 1.23
CA LEU A 116 2.47 11.72 0.05
C LEU A 116 2.89 13.18 0.14
N GLN A 117 2.10 14.02 0.82
CA GLN A 117 2.39 15.45 1.00
C GLN A 117 3.11 15.70 2.32
N HIS A 118 2.66 15.05 3.39
CA HIS A 118 3.16 15.26 4.74
C HIS A 118 3.52 13.93 5.37
N SER A 119 4.72 13.45 5.04
CA SER A 119 5.16 12.16 5.53
C SER A 119 5.49 12.19 7.01
N TYR A 120 4.94 11.22 7.76
CA TYR A 120 5.23 10.98 9.17
C TYR A 120 6.44 10.06 9.39
N TYR A 121 7.07 9.57 8.31
CA TYR A 121 8.18 8.64 8.41
C TYR A 121 9.49 9.37 8.71
N ASN A 122 10.19 8.98 9.77
CA ASN A 122 11.51 9.56 10.09
C ASN A 122 12.52 9.45 8.92
N GLY A 123 12.36 8.45 8.05
CA GLY A 123 13.21 8.26 6.87
C GLY A 123 13.07 9.35 5.80
N THR A 124 11.94 10.05 5.73
CA THR A 124 11.69 11.10 4.73
C THR A 124 12.15 12.49 5.22
N VAL A 125 12.51 12.63 6.50
CA VAL A 125 12.91 13.91 7.11
C VAL A 125 14.05 14.58 6.35
N LYS A 126 15.05 13.81 5.89
CA LYS A 126 16.16 14.36 5.12
C LYS A 126 15.70 14.97 3.79
N ASN A 127 14.74 14.34 3.12
CA ASN A 127 14.22 14.82 1.85
C ASN A 127 13.31 16.04 2.05
N GLN A 128 12.49 16.05 3.10
CA GLN A 128 11.68 17.19 3.50
C GLN A 128 12.58 18.39 3.80
N LEU A 129 13.58 18.21 4.67
CA LEU A 129 14.51 19.27 5.05
C LEU A 129 15.32 19.78 3.85
N ALA A 130 15.70 18.89 2.92
CA ALA A 130 16.37 19.30 1.69
C ALA A 130 15.47 20.15 0.78
N ALA A 131 14.18 19.83 0.68
CA ALA A 131 13.19 20.63 -0.04
C ALA A 131 12.98 21.99 0.64
N ASP A 132 12.82 22.02 1.96
CA ASP A 132 12.67 23.25 2.74
C ASP A 132 13.89 24.17 2.56
N TYR A 133 15.11 23.62 2.64
CA TYR A 133 16.32 24.41 2.40
C TYR A 133 16.43 24.91 0.96
N ALA A 134 15.96 24.16 -0.04
CA ALA A 134 15.95 24.62 -1.42
C ALA A 134 15.00 25.81 -1.60
N GLU A 135 13.80 25.74 -1.00
CA GLU A 135 12.82 26.82 -1.01
C GLU A 135 13.36 28.07 -0.27
N GLN A 136 13.96 27.89 0.90
CA GLN A 136 14.59 28.97 1.66
C GLN A 136 15.70 29.65 0.85
N ARG A 137 16.59 28.87 0.21
CA ARG A 137 17.66 29.44 -0.64
C ARG A 137 17.10 30.23 -1.81
N GLN A 138 16.03 29.75 -2.43
CA GLN A 138 15.36 30.44 -3.52
C GLN A 138 14.71 31.77 -3.06
N ALA A 139 14.10 31.77 -1.87
CA ALA A 139 13.56 32.99 -1.28
C ALA A 139 14.66 34.01 -0.95
N ILE A 140 15.77 33.56 -0.34
CA ILE A 140 16.92 34.41 -0.01
C ILE A 140 17.54 34.99 -1.28
N SER A 141 17.74 34.18 -2.33
CA SER A 141 18.33 34.65 -3.59
C SER A 141 17.45 35.71 -4.25
N THR A 142 16.13 35.52 -4.23
CA THR A 142 15.16 36.50 -4.75
C THR A 142 15.17 37.80 -3.95
N LEU A 143 15.20 37.72 -2.62
CA LEU A 143 15.26 38.90 -1.76
C LEU A 143 16.57 39.68 -1.93
N ALA A 144 17.70 38.98 -2.06
CA ALA A 144 19.02 39.59 -2.21
C ALA A 144 19.17 40.37 -3.53
N GLN A 145 18.35 40.10 -4.55
CA GLN A 145 18.35 40.87 -5.80
C GLN A 145 17.78 42.29 -5.62
N HIS A 146 16.88 42.48 -4.65
CA HIS A 146 16.14 43.72 -4.47
C HIS A 146 16.46 44.44 -3.16
N TYR A 147 16.95 43.71 -2.16
CA TYR A 147 17.16 44.20 -0.79
C TYR A 147 18.51 43.72 -0.25
N GLY A 148 19.10 44.51 0.66
CA GLY A 148 20.21 44.04 1.48
C GLY A 148 19.71 43.06 2.53
N VAL A 149 20.25 41.84 2.55
CA VAL A 149 19.92 40.82 3.55
C VAL A 149 20.98 40.84 4.65
N MET A 150 20.59 41.13 5.89
CA MET A 150 21.47 41.11 7.06
C MET A 150 21.08 39.93 7.97
N PHE A 151 22.04 39.09 8.32
CA PHE A 151 21.85 37.95 9.22
C PHE A 151 22.38 38.29 10.61
N PHE A 152 21.55 38.12 11.64
CA PHE A 152 21.91 38.33 13.03
C PHE A 152 21.82 37.00 13.77
N TYR A 153 22.91 36.58 14.43
CA TYR A 153 22.95 35.37 15.25
C TYR A 153 23.64 35.65 16.59
N ARG A 154 23.41 34.78 17.57
CA ARG A 154 23.91 34.93 18.94
C ARG A 154 24.93 33.83 19.23
N GLY A 155 26.19 34.04 18.87
CA GLY A 155 27.26 33.02 18.96
C GLY A 155 27.76 32.65 20.37
N ARG A 156 26.88 32.27 21.29
CA ARG A 156 27.28 31.73 22.61
C ARG A 156 27.28 30.19 22.66
N GLU A 157 26.87 29.49 21.60
CA GLU A 157 26.91 28.02 21.55
C GLU A 157 27.73 27.51 20.37
N ALA A 158 28.48 26.42 20.58
CA ALA A 158 29.46 25.88 19.62
C ALA A 158 28.84 25.18 18.39
N ILE A 159 27.52 25.04 18.35
CA ILE A 159 26.74 24.45 17.25
C ILE A 159 26.22 25.49 16.24
N ASP A 160 26.54 26.77 16.43
CA ASP A 160 26.13 27.88 15.55
C ASP A 160 27.07 28.11 14.34
N GLY A 161 27.89 27.11 13.96
CA GLY A 161 28.86 27.21 12.86
C GLY A 161 28.83 26.02 11.91
#